data_AF-A0A397H7P4-F1
#
_entry.id   AF-A0A397H7P4-F1
#
_cell.length_a   1.000
_cell.length_b   1.000
_cell.length_c   1.000
_cell.angle_alpha   90.00
_cell.angle_beta   90.00
_cell.angle_gamma   90.00
#
_symmetry.space_group_name_H-M   'P 1'
#
loop_
_entity.id
_entity.type
_entity.pdbx_description
1 polymer ?
#
loop_
_entity_poly.entity_id
_entity_poly.type
_entity_poly.pdbx_seq_one_letter_code
_entity_poly.pdbx_strand_id
1 'polypeptide(L)'
;MQNVGIGKFKAVVMDNGANLRVARRITHEKYSYILDLRCMAHAINLIASDFTEIDLIKNLISNCNSIIEFFNNSHAAHGYYKEQLYVMKIKGREIQSYCKTRWILDNHPEVITNRNVLSLLQDEEFYSRCYQIASILKPVKELTNILESRTANLADCFIGLIRLEFINNIYILAYWLHPLYRGLGLKQAALNKIYETASIMWHNLGHDETSFLNLLTE
;
A
#
# COMPACT_ATOMS: atom_id res chain seq x y z
N MET A 1 6.97 -18.49 -22.35
CA MET A 1 6.09 -19.68 -22.33
C MET A 1 6.60 -20.84 -23.19
N GLN A 2 7.05 -20.60 -24.44
CA GLN A 2 7.50 -21.67 -25.35
C GLN A 2 8.64 -22.56 -24.79
N ASN A 3 9.63 -21.99 -24.12
CA ASN A 3 10.78 -22.77 -23.59
C ASN A 3 10.45 -23.62 -22.36
N VAL A 4 9.36 -23.33 -21.65
CA VAL A 4 8.98 -24.00 -20.39
C VAL A 4 7.79 -24.94 -20.58
N GLY A 5 6.96 -24.68 -21.61
CA GLY A 5 5.69 -25.35 -21.88
C GLY A 5 4.52 -24.60 -21.24
N ILE A 6 3.51 -24.26 -22.04
CA ILE A 6 2.37 -23.43 -21.60
C ILE A 6 1.57 -24.07 -20.46
N GLY A 7 1.40 -25.39 -20.46
CA GLY A 7 0.63 -26.10 -19.43
C GLY A 7 1.24 -26.06 -18.02
N LYS A 8 2.50 -25.61 -17.88
CA LYS A 8 3.16 -25.42 -16.58
C LYS A 8 2.81 -24.09 -15.91
N PHE A 9 2.27 -23.12 -16.66
CA PHE A 9 1.86 -21.84 -16.11
C PHE A 9 0.47 -21.99 -15.49
N LYS A 10 0.33 -21.62 -14.22
CA LYS A 10 -0.94 -21.71 -13.47
C LYS A 10 -1.51 -20.35 -13.10
N ALA A 11 -0.67 -19.33 -13.03
CA ALA A 11 -1.09 -17.96 -12.77
C ALA A 11 -0.16 -16.97 -13.47
N VAL A 12 -0.68 -15.78 -13.72
CA VAL A 12 0.08 -14.60 -14.16
C VAL A 12 -0.34 -13.41 -13.30
N VAL A 13 0.64 -12.64 -12.84
CA VAL A 13 0.41 -11.42 -12.07
C VAL A 13 0.82 -10.23 -12.92
N MET A 14 -0.11 -9.32 -13.21
CA MET A 14 0.16 -8.14 -14.02
C MET A 14 -0.39 -6.87 -13.34
N ASP A 15 0.24 -5.73 -13.62
CA ASP A 15 -0.29 -4.42 -13.22
C ASP A 15 -1.49 -3.98 -14.09
N ASN A 16 -2.01 -2.77 -13.85
CA ASN A 16 -3.19 -2.26 -14.54
C ASN A 16 -2.87 -1.42 -15.79
N GLY A 17 -1.65 -1.48 -16.32
CA GLY A 17 -1.20 -0.75 -17.50
C GLY A 17 -2.00 -1.13 -18.75
N ALA A 18 -2.24 -0.17 -19.65
CA ALA A 18 -3.13 -0.35 -20.80
C ALA A 18 -2.77 -1.57 -21.67
N ASN A 19 -1.49 -1.74 -21.98
CA ASN A 19 -0.99 -2.88 -22.76
C ASN A 19 -1.15 -4.20 -22.00
N LEU A 20 -0.96 -4.18 -20.68
CA LEU A 20 -1.13 -5.37 -19.84
C LEU A 20 -2.59 -5.76 -19.68
N ARG A 21 -3.54 -4.81 -19.67
CA ARG A 21 -4.97 -5.13 -19.75
C ARG A 21 -5.33 -5.90 -21.02
N VAL A 22 -4.75 -5.51 -22.15
CA VAL A 22 -4.92 -6.24 -23.43
C VAL A 22 -4.26 -7.62 -23.34
N ALA A 23 -3.05 -7.71 -22.81
CA ALA A 23 -2.35 -8.98 -22.62
C ALA A 23 -3.12 -9.96 -21.72
N ARG A 24 -3.71 -9.46 -20.63
CA ARG A 24 -4.57 -10.24 -19.72
C ARG A 24 -5.78 -10.81 -20.46
N ARG A 25 -6.49 -9.98 -21.24
CA ARG A 25 -7.63 -10.43 -22.05
C ARG A 25 -7.23 -11.54 -23.02
N ILE A 26 -6.16 -11.34 -23.79
CA ILE A 26 -5.64 -12.34 -24.74
C ILE A 26 -5.22 -13.63 -24.02
N THR A 27 -4.62 -13.51 -22.83
CA THR A 27 -4.20 -14.67 -22.03
C THR A 27 -5.42 -15.45 -21.54
N HIS A 28 -6.45 -14.77 -21.03
CA HIS A 28 -7.68 -15.40 -20.57
C HIS A 28 -8.45 -16.09 -21.71
N GLU A 29 -8.53 -15.44 -22.88
CA GLU A 29 -9.17 -15.99 -24.08
C GLU A 29 -8.45 -17.24 -24.61
N LYS A 30 -7.11 -17.25 -24.59
CA LYS A 30 -6.32 -18.38 -25.12
C LYS A 30 -6.09 -19.50 -24.10
N TYR A 31 -6.00 -19.15 -22.82
CA TYR A 31 -5.56 -20.03 -21.74
C TYR A 31 -6.39 -19.77 -20.48
N SER A 32 -7.69 -20.09 -20.53
CA SER A 32 -8.65 -19.84 -19.44
C SER A 32 -8.28 -20.52 -18.10
N TYR A 33 -7.46 -21.58 -18.14
CA TYR A 33 -6.91 -22.26 -16.97
C TYR A 33 -5.78 -21.48 -16.27
N ILE A 34 -5.19 -20.47 -16.92
CA ILE A 34 -4.17 -19.61 -16.31
C ILE A 34 -4.89 -18.53 -15.49
N LEU A 35 -4.69 -18.56 -14.17
CA LEU A 35 -5.27 -17.59 -13.26
C LEU A 35 -4.70 -16.19 -13.52
N ASP A 36 -5.57 -15.24 -13.76
CA ASP A 36 -5.21 -13.84 -13.98
C ASP A 36 -5.32 -13.03 -12.68
N LEU A 37 -4.18 -12.62 -12.13
CA LEU A 37 -4.06 -11.90 -10.88
C LEU A 37 -3.60 -10.46 -11.10
N ARG A 38 -4.23 -9.53 -10.37
CA ARG A 38 -3.76 -8.14 -10.33
C ARG A 38 -2.60 -8.00 -9.36
N CYS A 39 -1.62 -7.18 -9.72
CA CYS A 39 -0.54 -6.79 -8.83
C CYS A 39 -1.10 -6.01 -7.62
N MET A 40 -0.98 -6.59 -6.43
CA MET A 40 -1.49 -5.97 -5.21
C MET A 40 -0.70 -4.70 -4.86
N ALA A 41 0.63 -4.72 -4.96
CA ALA A 41 1.47 -3.55 -4.70
C ALA A 41 1.01 -2.35 -5.57
N HIS A 42 0.74 -2.60 -6.85
CA HIS A 42 0.20 -1.57 -7.74
C HIS A 42 -1.20 -1.10 -7.31
N ALA A 43 -2.10 -2.01 -6.91
CA ALA A 43 -3.43 -1.64 -6.43
C ALA A 43 -3.38 -0.77 -5.16
N ILE A 44 -2.49 -1.08 -4.21
CA ILE A 44 -2.28 -0.28 -2.99
C ILE A 44 -1.71 1.10 -3.34
N ASN A 45 -0.76 1.17 -4.28
CA ASN A 45 -0.22 2.44 -4.76
C ASN A 45 -1.29 3.31 -5.44
N LEU A 46 -2.24 2.70 -6.16
CA LEU A 46 -3.39 3.43 -6.72
C LEU A 46 -4.29 3.99 -5.61
N ILE A 47 -4.57 3.23 -4.55
CA ILE A 47 -5.32 3.74 -3.39
C ILE A 47 -4.60 4.97 -2.82
N ALA A 48 -3.29 4.89 -2.59
CA ALA A 48 -2.49 6.02 -2.12
C ALA A 48 -2.60 7.22 -3.07
N SER A 49 -2.53 6.99 -4.38
CA SER A 49 -2.70 8.04 -5.40
C SER A 49 -4.08 8.69 -5.32
N ASP A 50 -5.15 7.90 -5.20
CA ASP A 50 -6.51 8.42 -5.09
C ASP A 50 -6.70 9.27 -3.83
N PHE A 51 -6.06 8.89 -2.71
CA PHE A 51 -6.01 9.75 -1.51
C PHE A 51 -5.36 11.10 -1.80
N THR A 52 -4.28 11.14 -2.60
CA THR A 52 -3.64 12.40 -2.97
C THR A 52 -4.49 13.27 -3.89
N GLU A 53 -5.56 12.73 -4.48
CA GLU A 53 -6.47 13.50 -5.32
C GLU A 53 -7.55 14.27 -4.54
N ILE A 54 -7.74 13.97 -3.25
CA ILE A 54 -8.69 14.67 -2.37
C ILE A 54 -8.20 16.11 -2.12
N ASP A 55 -9.04 17.11 -2.38
CA ASP A 55 -8.66 18.54 -2.30
C ASP A 55 -8.06 18.94 -0.96
N LEU A 56 -8.60 18.42 0.16
CA LEU A 56 -8.06 18.66 1.49
C LEU A 56 -6.62 18.15 1.62
N ILE A 57 -6.35 16.96 1.09
CA ILE A 57 -5.01 16.33 1.12
C ILE A 57 -4.06 17.05 0.15
N LYS A 58 -4.52 17.40 -1.06
CA LYS A 58 -3.76 18.21 -2.02
C LYS A 58 -3.28 19.52 -1.41
N ASN A 59 -4.21 20.25 -0.78
CA ASN A 59 -3.91 21.53 -0.12
C ASN A 59 -2.91 21.34 1.01
N LEU A 60 -3.05 20.28 1.81
CA LEU A 60 -2.12 19.98 2.88
C LEU A 60 -0.72 19.65 2.36
N ILE A 61 -0.62 18.83 1.30
CA ILE A 61 0.65 18.50 0.63
C ILE A 61 1.29 19.76 0.06
N SER A 62 0.51 20.64 -0.56
CA SER A 62 1.00 21.93 -1.09
C SER A 62 1.56 22.84 0.01
N ASN A 63 0.88 22.92 1.15
CA ASN A 63 1.36 23.66 2.32
C ASN A 63 2.66 23.06 2.88
N CYS A 64 2.73 21.72 2.99
CA CYS A 64 3.96 21.01 3.36
C CYS A 64 5.12 21.32 2.39
N ASN A 65 4.86 21.29 1.08
CA ASN A 65 5.86 21.59 0.07
C ASN A 65 6.35 23.03 0.16
N SER A 66 5.47 23.98 0.46
CA SER A 66 5.83 25.39 0.66
C SER A 66 6.82 25.56 1.82
N ILE A 67 6.62 24.82 2.92
CA ILE A 67 7.56 24.80 4.05
C ILE A 67 8.89 24.18 3.63
N ILE A 68 8.87 23.01 2.98
CA ILE A 68 10.07 22.29 2.52
C ILE A 68 10.89 23.16 1.56
N GLU A 69 10.24 23.78 0.59
CA GLU A 69 10.87 24.67 -0.39
C GLU A 69 11.53 25.87 0.29
N PHE A 70 10.84 26.50 1.23
CA PHE A 70 11.41 27.60 2.01
C PHE A 70 12.69 27.18 2.74
N PHE A 71 12.67 26.04 3.46
CA PHE A 71 13.86 25.57 4.17
C PHE A 71 14.98 25.16 3.21
N ASN A 72 14.68 24.60 2.04
CA ASN A 72 15.72 24.27 1.07
C ASN A 72 16.37 25.51 0.43
N ASN A 73 15.62 26.60 0.28
CA ASN A 73 16.10 27.82 -0.38
C ASN A 73 16.72 28.84 0.60
N SER A 74 16.36 28.80 1.88
CA SER A 74 16.92 29.70 2.90
C SER A 74 18.15 29.08 3.57
N HIS A 75 19.35 29.51 3.17
CA HIS A 75 20.61 29.01 3.74
C HIS A 75 20.66 29.11 5.28
N ALA A 76 20.21 30.23 5.84
CA ALA A 76 20.18 30.46 7.28
C ALA A 76 19.18 29.52 7.98
N ALA A 77 17.92 29.50 7.51
CA ALA A 77 16.89 28.65 8.12
C ALA A 77 17.25 27.15 8.00
N HIS A 78 17.82 26.73 6.87
CA HIS A 78 18.31 25.37 6.67
C HIS A 78 19.43 25.00 7.64
N GLY A 79 20.35 25.94 7.88
CA GLY A 79 21.47 25.78 8.81
C GLY A 79 20.98 25.48 10.21
N TYR A 80 20.12 26.36 10.76
CA TYR A 80 19.52 26.18 12.08
C TYR A 80 18.67 24.92 12.17
N TYR A 81 17.91 24.59 11.13
CA TYR A 81 17.13 23.35 11.08
C TYR A 81 18.01 22.11 11.16
N LYS A 82 19.11 22.05 10.41
CA LYS A 82 20.06 20.93 10.45
C LYS A 82 20.76 20.79 11.79
N GLU A 83 21.18 21.91 12.38
CA GLU A 83 21.79 21.92 13.71
C GLU A 83 20.83 21.32 14.74
N GLN A 84 19.56 21.72 14.69
CA GLN A 84 18.55 21.20 15.60
C GLN A 84 18.25 19.71 15.39
N LEU A 85 18.21 19.24 14.13
CA LEU A 85 18.08 17.82 13.84
C LEU A 85 19.25 17.00 14.41
N TYR A 86 20.47 17.54 14.34
CA TYR A 86 21.66 16.93 14.92
C TYR A 86 21.56 16.82 16.45
N VAL A 87 21.20 17.92 17.12
CA VAL A 87 21.00 17.96 18.59
C VAL A 87 19.95 16.94 19.03
N MET A 88 18.85 16.84 18.29
CA MET A 88 17.76 15.91 18.58
C MET A 88 18.03 14.45 18.20
N LYS A 89 19.19 14.15 17.59
CA LYS A 89 19.58 12.81 17.09
C LYS A 89 18.56 12.20 16.13
N ILE A 90 17.87 13.04 15.35
CA ILE A 90 16.86 12.59 14.40
C ILE A 90 17.56 12.25 13.07
N LYS A 91 17.38 11.02 12.60
CA LYS A 91 17.80 10.60 11.26
C LYS A 91 16.61 10.66 10.31
N GLY A 92 16.62 11.55 9.32
CA GLY A 92 15.60 11.55 8.26
C GLY A 92 15.34 12.90 7.60
N ARG A 93 14.58 12.88 6.49
CA ARG A 93 14.06 14.06 5.75
C ARG A 93 12.55 14.24 5.94
N GLU A 94 11.98 13.74 7.03
CA GLU A 94 10.52 13.80 7.27
C GLU A 94 10.16 15.08 8.05
N ILE A 95 8.98 15.65 7.76
CA ILE A 95 8.39 16.75 8.55
C ILE A 95 8.23 16.27 9.99
N GLN A 96 8.80 17.04 10.91
CA GLN A 96 8.81 16.70 12.33
C GLN A 96 7.56 17.21 13.05
N SER A 97 7.36 16.74 14.29
CA SER A 97 6.26 17.22 15.13
C SER A 97 6.32 18.72 15.37
N TYR A 98 5.15 19.34 15.59
CA TYR A 98 4.98 20.77 15.87
C TYR A 98 6.04 21.31 16.84
N CYS A 99 6.25 20.64 17.98
CA CYS A 99 7.20 21.09 19.01
C CYS A 99 8.64 21.23 18.50
N LYS A 100 9.04 20.44 17.51
CA LYS A 100 10.40 20.46 16.96
C LYS A 100 10.59 21.60 15.96
N THR A 101 9.60 21.81 15.10
CA THR A 101 9.62 22.90 14.09
C THR A 101 9.41 24.27 14.74
N ARG A 102 8.68 24.31 15.86
CA ARG A 102 8.46 25.52 16.67
C ARG A 102 9.73 26.05 17.33
N TRP A 103 10.75 25.23 17.55
CA TRP A 103 12.02 25.71 18.11
C TRP A 103 12.65 26.83 17.27
N ILE A 104 12.58 26.73 15.94
CA ILE A 104 13.12 27.79 15.05
C ILE A 104 12.27 29.05 15.16
N LEU A 105 10.94 28.92 15.28
CA LEU A 105 10.07 30.07 15.52
C LEU A 105 10.39 30.78 16.84
N ASP A 106 10.70 30.02 17.89
CA ASP A 106 10.93 30.56 19.22
C ASP A 106 12.33 31.18 19.38
N ASN A 107 13.35 30.65 18.67
CA ASN A 107 14.76 31.06 18.84
C ASN A 107 15.32 31.92 17.70
N HIS A 108 14.79 31.75 16.48
CA HIS A 108 15.26 32.42 15.28
C HIS A 108 14.10 32.88 14.36
N PRO A 109 13.06 33.58 14.86
CA PRO A 109 11.92 33.98 14.03
C PRO A 109 12.33 34.85 12.83
N GLU A 110 13.42 35.62 12.94
CA GLU A 110 13.94 36.50 11.91
C GLU A 110 14.35 35.79 10.62
N VAL A 111 14.70 34.50 10.70
CA VAL A 111 15.11 33.73 9.52
C VAL A 111 13.92 33.27 8.70
N ILE A 112 12.70 33.29 9.27
CA ILE A 112 11.45 32.92 8.60
C ILE A 112 10.85 34.14 7.89
N THR A 113 11.43 34.47 6.74
CA THR A 113 11.04 35.67 5.98
C THR A 113 9.71 35.52 5.22
N ASN A 114 9.27 34.29 4.96
CA ASN A 114 8.04 34.01 4.25
C ASN A 114 6.84 33.99 5.21
N ARG A 115 5.92 34.97 5.07
CA ARG A 115 4.74 35.10 5.92
C ARG A 115 3.79 33.91 5.87
N ASN A 116 3.61 33.28 4.70
CA ASN A 116 2.75 32.11 4.57
C ASN A 116 3.34 30.92 5.32
N VAL A 117 4.66 30.72 5.20
CA VAL A 117 5.38 29.69 5.96
C VAL A 117 5.30 29.98 7.45
N LEU A 118 5.51 31.23 7.87
CA LEU A 118 5.37 31.64 9.27
C LEU A 118 3.97 31.29 9.83
N SER A 119 2.90 31.63 9.09
CA SER A 119 1.53 31.31 9.52
C SER A 119 1.28 29.81 9.62
N LEU A 120 1.80 29.01 8.67
CA LEU A 120 1.67 27.56 8.69
C LEU A 120 2.46 26.92 9.85
N LEU A 121 3.65 27.44 10.15
CA LEU A 121 4.47 26.94 11.25
C LEU A 121 3.84 27.27 12.62
N GLN A 122 3.06 28.35 12.72
CA GLN A 122 2.33 28.76 13.92
C GLN A 122 0.99 28.03 14.10
N ASP A 123 0.41 27.49 13.03
CA ASP A 123 -0.89 26.80 13.03
C ASP A 123 -0.75 25.38 13.63
N GLU A 124 -1.16 25.19 14.89
CA GLU A 124 -1.18 23.87 15.55
C GLU A 124 -2.15 22.88 14.87
N GLU A 125 -3.27 23.38 14.33
CA GLU A 125 -4.27 22.56 13.66
C GLU A 125 -3.72 21.96 12.35
N PHE A 126 -2.87 22.72 11.65
CA PHE A 126 -2.13 22.21 10.48
C PHE A 126 -1.32 20.96 10.82
N TYR A 127 -0.57 20.96 11.92
CA TYR A 127 0.21 19.78 12.32
C TYR A 127 -0.68 18.62 12.77
N SER A 128 -1.79 18.91 13.45
CA SER A 128 -2.79 17.89 13.82
C SER A 128 -3.34 17.20 12.57
N ARG A 129 -3.72 17.95 11.54
CA ARG A 129 -4.18 17.41 10.24
C ARG A 129 -3.09 16.58 9.55
N CYS A 130 -1.84 17.06 9.53
CA CYS A 130 -0.70 16.30 9.02
C CYS A 130 -0.53 14.95 9.73
N TYR A 131 -0.61 14.94 11.06
CA TYR A 131 -0.48 13.71 11.84
C TYR A 131 -1.64 12.73 11.59
N GLN A 132 -2.87 13.23 11.50
CA GLN A 132 -4.04 12.42 11.21
C GLN A 132 -3.93 11.74 9.84
N ILE A 133 -3.60 12.48 8.79
CA ILE A 133 -3.44 11.92 7.44
C ILE A 133 -2.27 10.96 7.38
N ALA A 134 -1.13 11.28 8.01
CA ALA A 134 0.00 10.35 8.09
C ALA A 134 -0.39 9.04 8.81
N SER A 135 -1.25 9.13 9.83
CA SER A 135 -1.75 7.96 10.57
C SER A 135 -2.71 7.11 9.72
N ILE A 136 -3.58 7.75 8.92
CA ILE A 136 -4.48 7.08 7.97
C ILE A 136 -3.68 6.36 6.87
N LEU A 137 -2.62 6.99 6.36
CA LEU A 137 -1.78 6.43 5.29
C LEU A 137 -0.71 5.46 5.79
N LYS A 138 -0.45 5.40 7.10
CA LYS A 138 0.51 4.48 7.71
C LYS A 138 0.30 3.01 7.31
N PRO A 139 -0.92 2.42 7.43
CA PRO A 139 -1.14 1.03 7.00
C PRO A 139 -0.88 0.82 5.50
N VAL A 140 -1.17 1.82 4.67
CA VAL A 140 -0.91 1.79 3.22
C VAL A 140 0.60 1.76 2.95
N LYS A 141 1.39 2.61 3.62
CA LYS A 141 2.86 2.65 3.52
C LYS A 141 3.49 1.34 3.98
N GLU A 142 3.07 0.83 5.15
CA GLU A 142 3.58 -0.43 5.69
C GLU A 142 3.26 -1.61 4.77
N LEU A 143 2.05 -1.65 4.22
CA LEU A 143 1.66 -2.69 3.29
C LEU A 143 2.44 -2.61 1.97
N THR A 144 2.65 -1.42 1.43
CA THR A 144 3.46 -1.21 0.23
C THR A 144 4.86 -1.80 0.41
N ASN A 145 5.51 -1.49 1.53
CA ASN A 145 6.84 -2.04 1.85
C ASN A 145 6.84 -3.57 1.96
N ILE A 146 5.80 -4.16 2.56
CA ILE A 146 5.67 -5.62 2.66
C ILE A 146 5.53 -6.23 1.26
N LEU A 147 4.66 -5.67 0.42
CA LEU A 147 4.34 -6.22 -0.90
C LEU A 147 5.45 -5.99 -1.94
N GLU A 148 6.29 -4.99 -1.76
CA GLU A 148 7.50 -4.77 -2.57
C GLU A 148 8.66 -5.68 -2.17
N SER A 149 8.56 -6.38 -1.03
CA SER A 149 9.56 -7.37 -0.63
C SER A 149 9.65 -8.52 -1.62
N ARG A 150 10.87 -9.00 -1.87
CA ARG A 150 11.12 -10.21 -2.68
C ARG A 150 10.54 -11.48 -2.07
N THR A 151 10.19 -11.46 -0.79
CA THR A 151 9.61 -12.59 -0.06
C THR A 151 8.09 -12.54 0.02
N ALA A 152 7.46 -11.48 -0.51
CA ALA A 152 6.02 -11.30 -0.44
C ALA A 152 5.29 -12.39 -1.24
N ASN A 153 4.21 -12.92 -0.66
CA ASN A 153 3.36 -13.92 -1.30
C ASN A 153 1.87 -13.55 -1.24
N LEU A 154 1.01 -14.42 -1.78
CA LEU A 154 -0.44 -14.15 -1.84
C LEU A 154 -1.11 -14.09 -0.46
N ALA A 155 -0.56 -14.76 0.56
CA ALA A 155 -1.07 -14.64 1.94
C ALA A 155 -0.74 -13.26 2.53
N ASP A 156 0.44 -12.69 2.25
CA ASP A 156 0.77 -11.32 2.64
C ASP A 156 -0.19 -10.31 1.99
N CYS A 157 -0.54 -10.55 0.71
CA CYS A 157 -1.57 -9.77 0.02
C CYS A 157 -2.92 -9.83 0.75
N PHE A 158 -3.33 -11.01 1.21
CA PHE A 158 -4.58 -11.17 1.94
C PHE A 158 -4.58 -10.46 3.30
N ILE A 159 -3.52 -10.64 4.08
CA ILE A 159 -3.36 -9.96 5.38
C ILE A 159 -3.39 -8.44 5.18
N GLY A 160 -2.75 -7.95 4.13
CA GLY A 160 -2.81 -6.56 3.71
C GLY A 160 -4.22 -6.06 3.43
N LEU A 161 -5.01 -6.84 2.67
CA LEU A 161 -6.40 -6.51 2.38
C LEU A 161 -7.26 -6.47 3.66
N ILE A 162 -7.08 -7.41 4.60
CA ILE A 162 -7.80 -7.38 5.89
C ILE A 162 -7.48 -6.10 6.66
N ARG A 163 -6.21 -5.70 6.70
CA ARG A 163 -5.78 -4.46 7.38
C ARG A 163 -6.40 -3.20 6.78
N LEU A 164 -6.81 -3.27 5.52
CA LEU A 164 -7.49 -2.19 4.79
C LEU A 164 -9.00 -2.44 4.65
N GLU A 165 -9.55 -3.44 5.35
CA GLU A 165 -10.97 -3.84 5.31
C GLU A 165 -11.50 -4.26 3.93
N PHE A 166 -10.62 -4.65 3.00
CA PHE A 166 -10.99 -5.21 1.71
C PHE A 166 -11.04 -6.75 1.75
N ILE A 167 -12.01 -7.36 1.06
CA ILE A 167 -12.18 -8.81 1.02
C ILE A 167 -12.17 -9.29 -0.43
N ASN A 168 -11.26 -10.20 -0.78
CA ASN A 168 -11.21 -10.84 -2.09
C ASN A 168 -10.97 -12.35 -1.96
N ASN A 169 -11.85 -13.13 -2.60
CA ASN A 169 -11.98 -14.57 -2.38
C ASN A 169 -10.72 -15.38 -2.74
N ILE A 170 -9.96 -14.96 -3.76
CA ILE A 170 -8.72 -15.64 -4.17
C ILE A 170 -7.65 -15.49 -3.08
N TYR A 171 -7.53 -14.30 -2.50
CA TYR A 171 -6.57 -14.05 -1.41
C TYR A 171 -7.02 -14.71 -0.10
N ILE A 172 -8.34 -14.79 0.16
CA ILE A 172 -8.88 -15.57 1.29
C ILE A 172 -8.48 -17.05 1.15
N LEU A 173 -8.63 -17.64 -0.03
CA LEU A 173 -8.23 -19.02 -0.29
C LEU A 173 -6.73 -19.22 -0.09
N ALA A 174 -5.90 -18.29 -0.60
CA ALA A 174 -4.45 -18.35 -0.41
C ALA A 174 -4.03 -18.30 1.07
N TYR A 175 -4.73 -17.49 1.88
CA TYR A 175 -4.52 -17.44 3.33
C TYR A 175 -4.96 -18.73 4.02
N TRP A 176 -6.10 -19.28 3.64
CA TRP A 176 -6.57 -20.55 4.18
C TRP A 176 -5.59 -21.70 3.88
N LEU A 177 -4.96 -21.71 2.71
CA LEU A 177 -3.95 -22.69 2.33
C LEU A 177 -2.57 -22.45 2.98
N HIS A 178 -2.34 -21.28 3.59
CA HIS A 178 -1.03 -20.93 4.12
C HIS A 178 -0.69 -21.75 5.39
N PRO A 179 0.46 -22.46 5.46
CA PRO A 179 0.77 -23.38 6.55
C PRO A 179 0.71 -22.76 7.95
N LEU A 180 1.10 -21.47 8.08
CA LEU A 180 1.11 -20.76 9.36
C LEU A 180 -0.25 -20.16 9.76
N TYR A 181 -1.19 -20.03 8.81
CA TYR A 181 -2.44 -19.27 9.02
C TYR A 181 -3.72 -20.07 8.75
N ARG A 182 -3.57 -21.36 8.44
CA ARG A 182 -4.66 -22.25 8.03
C ARG A 182 -5.86 -22.16 8.97
N GLY A 183 -6.95 -21.57 8.47
CA GLY A 183 -8.23 -21.47 9.18
C GLY A 183 -8.32 -20.47 10.33
N LEU A 184 -7.26 -19.72 10.65
CA LEU A 184 -7.25 -18.80 11.79
C LEU A 184 -8.18 -17.59 11.54
N GLY A 185 -9.12 -17.35 12.46
CA GLY A 185 -9.95 -16.14 12.49
C GLY A 185 -11.00 -16.00 11.37
N LEU A 186 -11.18 -17.02 10.52
CA LEU A 186 -12.17 -16.99 9.43
C LEU A 186 -13.57 -17.37 9.94
N LYS A 187 -14.57 -16.54 9.63
CA LYS A 187 -15.99 -16.84 9.91
C LYS A 187 -16.54 -17.86 8.91
N GLN A 188 -17.60 -18.58 9.29
CA GLN A 188 -18.27 -19.58 8.42
C GLN A 188 -18.65 -19.03 7.04
N ALA A 189 -19.11 -17.78 6.96
CA ALA A 189 -19.45 -17.13 5.69
C ALA A 189 -18.24 -16.97 4.74
N ALA A 190 -17.01 -16.86 5.28
CA ALA A 190 -15.79 -16.84 4.49
C ALA A 190 -15.39 -18.25 4.01
N LEU A 191 -15.67 -19.29 4.80
CA LEU A 191 -15.42 -20.69 4.41
C LEU A 191 -16.23 -21.09 3.17
N ASN A 192 -17.51 -20.69 3.08
CA ASN A 192 -18.32 -20.99 1.89
C ASN A 192 -17.72 -20.37 0.62
N LYS A 193 -17.21 -19.13 0.70
CA LYS A 193 -16.53 -18.45 -0.42
C LYS A 193 -15.20 -19.12 -0.78
N ILE A 194 -14.48 -19.65 0.22
CA ILE A 194 -13.24 -20.42 0.01
C ILE A 194 -13.56 -21.68 -0.78
N TYR A 195 -14.54 -22.46 -0.35
CA TYR A 195 -14.91 -23.72 -1.04
C TYR A 195 -15.39 -23.47 -2.46
N GLU A 196 -16.22 -22.46 -2.68
CA GLU A 196 -16.67 -22.06 -4.02
C GLU A 196 -15.49 -21.67 -4.91
N THR A 197 -14.58 -20.82 -4.41
CA THR A 197 -13.41 -20.37 -5.16
C THR A 197 -12.45 -21.52 -5.47
N ALA A 198 -12.23 -22.40 -4.50
CA ALA A 198 -11.37 -23.58 -4.66
C ALA A 198 -11.97 -24.57 -5.67
N SER A 199 -13.29 -24.80 -5.64
CA SER A 199 -14.00 -25.64 -6.60
C SER A 199 -13.87 -25.10 -8.03
N ILE A 200 -14.11 -23.79 -8.23
CA ILE A 200 -13.95 -23.14 -9.53
C ILE A 200 -12.51 -23.28 -10.04
N MET A 201 -11.51 -23.07 -9.18
CA MET A 201 -10.10 -23.25 -9.55
C MET A 201 -9.78 -24.70 -9.90
N TRP A 202 -10.29 -25.66 -9.13
CA TRP A 202 -10.08 -27.09 -9.34
C TRP A 202 -10.64 -27.54 -10.69
N HIS A 203 -11.86 -27.13 -10.99
CA HIS A 203 -12.50 -27.37 -12.28
C HIS A 203 -11.72 -26.73 -13.44
N ASN A 204 -11.28 -25.47 -13.29
CA ASN A 204 -10.50 -24.78 -14.31
C ASN A 204 -9.12 -25.42 -14.58
N LEU A 205 -8.61 -26.21 -13.64
CA LEU A 205 -7.40 -27.02 -13.82
C LEU A 205 -7.66 -28.35 -14.56
N GLY A 206 -8.92 -28.64 -14.89
CA GLY A 206 -9.35 -29.84 -15.63
C GLY A 206 -9.72 -31.03 -14.76
N HIS A 207 -9.96 -30.82 -13.46
CA HIS A 207 -10.34 -31.87 -12.51
C HIS A 207 -11.85 -31.89 -12.27
N ASP A 208 -12.39 -33.06 -11.92
CA ASP A 208 -13.82 -33.23 -11.63
C ASP A 208 -14.19 -32.85 -10.18
N GLU A 209 -15.49 -32.62 -9.98
CA GLU A 209 -16.07 -32.20 -8.71
C GLU A 209 -15.99 -33.28 -7.62
N THR A 210 -15.93 -34.55 -8.02
CA THR A 210 -15.84 -35.71 -7.09
C THR A 210 -14.44 -35.79 -6.48
N SER A 211 -13.42 -35.54 -7.30
CA SER A 211 -12.03 -35.35 -6.90
C SER A 211 -11.84 -34.19 -5.92
N PHE A 212 -12.58 -33.08 -6.11
CA PHE A 212 -12.52 -31.93 -5.20
C PHE A 212 -13.10 -32.25 -3.82
N LEU A 213 -14.26 -32.92 -3.78
CA LEU A 213 -14.91 -33.29 -2.51
C LEU A 213 -14.04 -34.22 -1.66
N ASN A 214 -13.32 -35.16 -2.28
CA ASN A 214 -12.39 -36.04 -1.58
C ASN A 214 -11.25 -35.26 -0.89
N LEU A 215 -10.78 -34.18 -1.50
CA LEU A 215 -9.72 -33.30 -0.96
C LEU A 215 -10.20 -32.47 0.25
N LEU A 216 -11.51 -32.19 0.34
CA LEU A 216 -12.10 -31.44 1.45
C LEU A 216 -12.40 -32.31 2.68
N THR A 217 -12.47 -33.62 2.49
CA THR A 217 -12.77 -34.61 3.53
C THR A 217 -11.53 -35.23 4.19
N GLU A 218 -10.32 -34.87 3.74
CA GLU A 218 -9.02 -35.17 4.37
C GLU A 218 -8.56 -34.07 5.34
#